data_AF-A0A7C5KWU3-F1
#
_entry.id   AF-A0A7C5KWU3-F1
#
_cell.length_a   1.000
_cell.length_b   1.000
_cell.length_c   1.000
_cell.angle_alpha   90.00
_cell.angle_beta   90.00
_cell.angle_gamma   90.00
#
_symmetry.space_group_name_H-M   'P 1'
#
loop_
_entity.id
_entity.type
_entity.pdbx_description
1 polymer ?
#
loop_
_entity_poly.entity_id
_entity_poly.type
_entity_poly.pdbx_seq_one_letter_code
_entity_poly.pdbx_strand_id
1 'polypeptide(L)'
;MEINGPLTIGVLDNDTGGRELHLGFKPDFRVLNLQQQSEAFQDFIKTLINEIHELDESDPNRQGMTTILQICEQLQPHIDTNELPLEETIVVNIQSHNPFGNIKISN
;
A
#
# COMPACT_ATOMS: atom_id res chain seq x y z
N MET A 1 -7.42 9.62 -6.82
CA MET A 1 -6.93 8.40 -7.46
C MET A 1 -7.31 7.23 -6.57
N GLU A 2 -7.77 6.14 -7.17
CA GLU A 2 -8.19 4.92 -6.46
C GLU A 2 -7.12 3.86 -6.72
N ILE A 3 -6.50 3.34 -5.66
CA ILE A 3 -5.50 2.27 -5.76
C ILE A 3 -6.27 0.95 -5.74
N ASN A 4 -6.43 0.36 -6.92
CA ASN A 4 -7.07 -0.94 -7.07
C ASN A 4 -6.05 -2.06 -6.92
N GLY A 5 -6.17 -2.87 -5.87
CA GLY A 5 -5.22 -3.93 -5.60
C GLY A 5 -5.62 -4.82 -4.41
N PRO A 6 -4.68 -5.66 -3.95
CA PRO A 6 -4.90 -6.61 -2.85
C PRO A 6 -4.97 -5.95 -1.48
N LEU A 7 -4.62 -4.67 -1.38
CA LEU A 7 -4.58 -3.92 -0.12
C LEU A 7 -5.82 -3.04 0.08
N THR A 8 -6.22 -2.90 1.34
CA THR A 8 -6.99 -1.77 1.87
C THR A 8 -6.02 -0.83 2.58
N ILE A 9 -6.11 0.46 2.29
CA ILE A 9 -5.18 1.48 2.81
C ILE A 9 -5.99 2.52 3.58
N GLY A 10 -5.77 2.59 4.90
CA GLY A 10 -6.28 3.64 5.77
C GLY A 10 -5.17 4.63 6.12
N VAL A 11 -5.50 5.92 6.20
CA VAL A 11 -4.62 6.95 6.75
C VAL A 11 -5.29 7.49 8.01
N LEU A 12 -4.60 7.43 9.13
CA LEU A 12 -5.07 8.02 10.39
C LEU A 12 -4.08 9.08 10.86
N ASP A 13 -4.59 10.20 11.34
CA ASP A 13 -3.77 11.13 12.12
C ASP A 13 -3.59 10.52 13.52
N ASN A 14 -2.36 10.52 14.05
CA ASN A 14 -2.08 10.05 15.39
C ASN A 14 -2.11 11.20 16.41
N ASP A 15 -2.29 10.86 17.69
CA ASP A 15 -2.44 11.84 18.79
C ASP A 15 -1.22 12.76 18.98
N THR A 16 -0.07 12.39 18.41
CA THR A 16 1.19 13.14 18.50
C THR A 16 1.42 14.11 17.32
N GLY A 17 0.46 14.23 16.41
CA GLY A 17 0.57 15.08 15.21
C GLY A 17 1.30 14.42 14.03
N GLY A 18 1.54 13.12 14.10
CA GLY A 18 2.00 12.28 12.98
C GLY A 18 0.85 11.62 12.24
N ARG A 19 1.18 10.80 11.24
CA ARG A 19 0.21 9.97 10.51
C ARG A 19 0.60 8.50 10.54
N GLU A 20 -0.39 7.64 10.52
CA GLU A 20 -0.26 6.19 10.40
C GLU A 20 -0.90 5.72 9.11
N LEU A 21 -0.19 4.86 8.38
CA LEU A 21 -0.81 4.01 7.37
C LEU A 21 -1.22 2.70 7.98
N HIS A 22 -2.46 2.32 7.76
CA HIS A 22 -3.03 1.05 8.15
C HIS A 22 -3.24 0.25 6.87
N LEU A 23 -2.44 -0.78 6.68
CA LEU A 23 -2.47 -1.64 5.50
C LEU A 23 -3.09 -2.98 5.90
N GLY A 24 -4.22 -3.30 5.28
CA GLY A 24 -4.86 -4.61 5.41
C GLY A 24 -4.90 -5.30 4.06
N PHE A 25 -4.98 -6.63 4.06
CA PHE A 25 -5.25 -7.40 2.84
C PHE A 25 -6.74 -7.62 2.64
N LYS A 26 -7.22 -7.47 1.41
CA LYS A 26 -8.62 -7.72 1.05
C LYS A 26 -8.97 -9.20 1.22
N PRO A 27 -10.23 -9.54 1.61
CA PRO A 27 -10.66 -10.92 1.79
C PRO A 27 -10.36 -11.82 0.59
N ASP A 28 -10.60 -11.33 -0.63
CA ASP A 28 -10.39 -12.10 -1.86
C ASP A 28 -8.92 -12.44 -2.12
N PHE A 29 -7.98 -11.62 -1.61
CA PHE A 29 -6.55 -11.92 -1.68
C PHE A 29 -6.16 -12.97 -0.64
N ARG A 30 -6.72 -12.89 0.57
CA ARG A 30 -6.41 -13.82 1.68
C ARG A 30 -6.76 -15.27 1.36
N VAL A 31 -7.80 -15.50 0.57
CA VAL A 31 -8.25 -16.86 0.20
C VAL A 31 -7.45 -17.48 -0.94
N LEU A 32 -6.57 -16.73 -1.60
CA LEU A 32 -5.66 -17.26 -2.61
C LEU A 32 -4.63 -18.18 -1.96
N ASN A 33 -4.10 -19.14 -2.73
CA ASN A 33 -2.93 -19.90 -2.29
C ASN A 33 -1.66 -19.04 -2.38
N LEU A 34 -0.58 -19.46 -1.70
CA LEU A 34 0.68 -18.72 -1.61
C LEU A 34 1.22 -18.26 -2.98
N GLN A 35 1.24 -19.16 -3.97
CA GLN A 35 1.74 -18.82 -5.32
C GLN A 35 0.88 -17.73 -5.97
N GLN A 36 -0.45 -17.84 -5.86
CA GLN A 36 -1.38 -16.84 -6.37
C GLN A 36 -1.27 -15.51 -5.62
N GLN A 37 -1.02 -15.54 -4.30
CA GLN A 37 -0.77 -14.34 -3.51
C GLN A 37 0.49 -13.63 -3.98
N SER A 38 1.60 -14.36 -4.14
CA SER A 38 2.85 -13.83 -4.67
C SER A 38 2.67 -13.20 -6.05
N GLU A 39 2.05 -13.92 -6.99
CA GLU A 39 1.81 -13.42 -8.35
C GLU A 39 0.93 -12.17 -8.36
N ALA A 40 -0.20 -12.21 -7.64
CA ALA A 40 -1.12 -11.07 -7.58
C ALA A 40 -0.49 -9.85 -6.91
N PHE A 41 0.37 -10.03 -5.91
CA PHE A 41 1.07 -8.92 -5.26
C PHE A 41 2.17 -8.33 -6.15
N GLN A 42 2.91 -9.16 -6.88
CA GLN A 42 3.89 -8.70 -7.87
C GLN A 42 3.23 -7.91 -9.01
N ASP A 43 2.08 -8.37 -9.49
CA ASP A 43 1.32 -7.68 -10.54
C ASP A 43 0.73 -6.35 -10.03
N PHE A 44 0.34 -6.30 -8.76
CA PHE A 44 -0.04 -5.05 -8.12
C PHE A 44 1.13 -4.06 -8.04
N ILE A 45 2.33 -4.50 -7.64
CA ILE A 45 3.53 -3.67 -7.63
C ILE A 45 3.83 -3.09 -9.02
N LYS A 46 3.75 -3.92 -10.08
CA LYS A 46 3.95 -3.46 -11.47
C LYS A 46 2.90 -2.43 -11.88
N THR A 47 1.64 -2.66 -11.52
CA THR A 47 0.55 -1.72 -11.78
C THR A 47 0.84 -0.38 -11.11
N LEU A 48 1.23 -0.40 -9.84
CA LEU A 48 1.52 0.80 -9.07
C LEU A 48 2.71 1.59 -9.66
N ILE A 49 3.77 0.90 -10.11
CA ILE A 49 4.90 1.53 -10.82
C ILE A 49 4.41 2.24 -12.09
N ASN A 50 3.59 1.57 -12.89
CA ASN A 50 3.07 2.16 -14.13
C ASN A 50 2.18 3.37 -13.85
N GLU A 51 1.28 3.29 -12.88
CA GLU A 51 0.42 4.41 -12.48
C GLU A 51 1.25 5.60 -11.97
N ILE A 52 2.31 5.37 -11.19
CA ILE A 52 3.23 6.43 -10.74
C ILE A 52 3.96 7.09 -11.91
N HIS A 53 4.35 6.33 -12.93
CA HIS A 53 5.04 6.86 -14.12
C HIS A 53 4.12 7.69 -15.02
N GLU A 54 2.82 7.44 -14.99
CA GLU A 54 1.81 8.24 -15.71
C GLU A 54 1.53 9.59 -14.99
N LEU A 55 1.93 9.73 -13.73
CA LEU A 55 1.78 11.00 -13.00
C LEU A 55 2.93 11.96 -13.29
N ASP A 56 2.57 13.23 -13.49
CA ASP A 56 3.54 14.32 -13.55
C ASP A 56 4.37 14.39 -12.26
N GLU A 57 5.62 14.84 -12.37
CA GLU A 57 6.51 14.92 -11.20
C GLU A 57 5.98 15.81 -10.09
N SER A 58 5.17 16.81 -10.45
CA SER A 58 4.52 17.75 -9.54
C SER A 58 3.17 17.27 -9.00
N ASP A 59 2.69 16.09 -9.42
CA ASP A 59 1.41 15.57 -8.97
C ASP A 59 1.46 15.28 -7.45
N PRO A 60 0.53 15.85 -6.66
CA PRO A 60 0.52 15.69 -5.21
C PRO A 60 0.32 14.23 -4.75
N ASN A 61 -0.25 13.35 -5.58
CA ASN A 61 -0.46 11.95 -5.26
C ASN A 61 0.81 11.10 -5.49
N ARG A 62 1.74 11.56 -6.33
CA ARG A 62 2.92 10.78 -6.75
C ARG A 62 3.79 10.37 -5.57
N GLN A 63 4.00 11.28 -4.62
CA GLN A 63 4.76 11.00 -3.40
C GLN A 63 4.08 9.91 -2.56
N GLY A 64 2.76 10.03 -2.36
CA GLY A 64 1.99 9.07 -1.57
C GLY A 64 2.00 7.67 -2.17
N MET A 65 1.82 7.56 -3.49
CA MET A 65 1.93 6.28 -4.20
C MET A 65 3.32 5.69 -4.11
N THR A 66 4.35 6.52 -4.23
CA THR A 66 5.75 6.07 -4.12
C THR A 66 6.03 5.50 -2.74
N THR A 67 5.49 6.10 -1.67
CA THR A 67 5.57 5.53 -0.32
C THR A 67 4.85 4.18 -0.23
N ILE A 68 3.66 4.05 -0.80
CA ILE A 68 2.93 2.77 -0.83
C ILE A 68 3.72 1.71 -1.60
N LEU A 69 4.32 2.07 -2.74
CA LEU A 69 5.16 1.19 -3.54
C LEU A 69 6.34 0.65 -2.74
N GLN A 70 7.09 1.53 -2.08
CA GLN A 70 8.23 1.14 -1.24
C GLN A 70 7.82 0.17 -0.12
N ILE A 71 6.65 0.37 0.49
CA ILE A 71 6.14 -0.56 1.50
C ILE A 71 5.77 -1.91 0.84
N CYS A 72 5.10 -1.90 -0.31
CA CYS A 72 4.76 -3.14 -1.01
C CYS A 72 6.02 -3.93 -1.41
N GLU A 73 7.06 -3.27 -1.91
CA GLU A 73 8.34 -3.91 -2.23
C GLU A 73 8.98 -4.57 -0.99
N GLN A 74 8.82 -3.97 0.20
CA GLN A 74 9.27 -4.56 1.45
C GLN A 74 8.41 -5.75 1.91
N LEU A 75 7.10 -5.73 1.63
CA LEU A 75 6.18 -6.81 2.02
C LEU A 75 6.28 -8.05 1.11
N GLN A 76 6.57 -7.86 -0.18
CA GLN A 76 6.66 -8.95 -1.16
C GLN A 76 7.47 -10.17 -0.69
N PRO A 77 8.72 -10.04 -0.20
CA PRO A 77 9.49 -11.21 0.22
C PRO A 77 8.85 -11.98 1.37
N HIS A 78 8.09 -11.31 2.26
CA HIS A 78 7.38 -11.95 3.36
C HIS A 78 6.09 -12.63 2.92
N ILE A 79 5.46 -12.13 1.85
CA ILE A 79 4.37 -12.83 1.17
C ILE A 79 4.93 -14.08 0.51
N ASP A 80 6.06 -14.00 -0.20
CA ASP A 80 6.67 -15.14 -0.90
C ASP A 80 7.06 -16.29 0.05
N THR A 81 7.43 -15.98 1.29
CA THR A 81 7.82 -16.97 2.31
C THR A 81 6.67 -17.39 3.24
N ASN A 82 5.46 -16.85 3.06
CA ASN A 82 4.31 -17.05 3.97
C ASN A 82 4.64 -16.66 5.43
N GLU A 83 5.48 -15.64 5.61
CA GLU A 83 5.88 -15.11 6.92
C GLU A 83 5.06 -13.89 7.34
N LEU A 84 4.15 -13.43 6.48
CA LEU A 84 3.26 -12.29 6.73
C LEU A 84 1.84 -12.78 7.08
N PRO A 85 1.32 -12.55 8.30
CA PRO A 85 -0.06 -12.90 8.64
C PRO A 85 -1.03 -11.93 7.96
N LEU A 86 -1.74 -12.39 6.92
CA LEU A 86 -2.58 -11.53 6.07
C LEU A 86 -3.88 -11.05 6.76
N GLU A 87 -4.27 -11.67 7.86
CA GLU A 87 -5.42 -11.31 8.68
C GLU A 87 -5.17 -10.05 9.51
N GLU A 88 -3.91 -9.74 9.80
CA GLU A 88 -3.51 -8.60 10.62
C GLU A 88 -3.44 -7.30 9.81
N THR A 89 -3.56 -6.18 10.52
CA THR A 89 -3.33 -4.86 9.93
C THR A 89 -1.92 -4.42 10.23
N ILE A 90 -1.17 -4.09 9.18
CA ILE A 90 0.17 -3.55 9.28
C ILE A 90 0.05 -2.06 9.52
N VAL A 91 0.60 -1.56 10.62
CA VAL A 91 0.62 -0.13 10.94
C VAL A 91 2.00 0.44 10.67
N VAL A 92 2.09 1.38 9.73
CA VAL A 92 3.32 2.08 9.39
C VAL A 92 3.23 3.51 9.90
N ASN A 93 4.09 3.87 10.84
CA ASN A 93 4.22 5.23 11.34
C ASN A 93 4.97 6.11 10.34
N ILE A 94 4.39 7.24 9.99
CA ILE A 94 4.99 8.18 9.05
C ILE A 94 5.30 9.47 9.78
N GLN A 95 6.57 9.61 10.13
CA GLN A 95 7.11 10.82 10.71
C GLN A 95 7.53 11.77 9.60
N SER A 96 6.68 12.76 9.27
CA SER A 96 7.02 14.12 8.77
C SER A 96 5.99 14.70 7.79
N HIS A 97 6.00 16.03 7.74
CA HIS A 97 5.12 17.01 7.11
C HIS A 97 4.65 16.65 5.67
N ASN A 98 3.49 16.00 5.58
CA ASN A 98 2.68 15.80 4.37
C ASN A 98 3.23 14.85 3.27
N PRO A 99 3.23 13.51 3.49
CA PRO A 99 3.68 12.52 2.50
C PRO A 99 2.61 12.11 1.47
N PHE A 100 1.33 12.40 1.74
CA PHE A 100 0.20 12.00 0.88
C PHE A 100 -0.56 13.26 0.49
N GLY A 101 -0.19 13.90 -0.62
CA GLY A 101 -1.03 14.93 -1.20
C GLY A 101 -2.38 14.35 -1.61
N ASN A 102 -3.47 15.09 -1.37
CA ASN A 102 -4.87 14.93 -1.83
C ASN A 102 -5.43 13.54 -2.22
N ILE A 103 -4.97 12.43 -1.64
CA ILE A 103 -5.57 11.10 -1.86
C ILE A 103 -6.93 11.06 -1.15
N LYS A 104 -8.00 10.84 -1.91
CA LYS A 104 -9.33 10.51 -1.36
C LYS A 104 -9.44 9.00 -1.20
N ILE A 105 -9.73 8.57 0.03
CA ILE A 105 -9.99 7.16 0.38
C ILE A 105 -11.50 6.93 0.25
N SER A 106 -11.89 5.96 -0.57
CA SER A 106 -13.28 5.48 -0.67
C SER A 106 -13.44 4.25 0.23
N ASN A 107 -14.46 4.29 1.10
CA ASN A 107 -14.84 3.17 1.98
C ASN A 107 -15.63 2.09 1.23
#